data_AF-A0AAV0W4I3-F1
#
_entry.id   AF-A0AAV0W4I3-F1
#
_cell.length_a   1.000
_cell.length_b   1.000
_cell.length_c   1.000
_cell.angle_alpha   90.00
_cell.angle_beta   90.00
_cell.angle_gamma   90.00
#
_symmetry.space_group_name_H-M   'P 1'
#
loop_
_entity.id
_entity.type
_entity.pdbx_description
1 polymer ?
#
loop_
_entity_poly.entity_id
_entity_poly.type
_entity_poly.pdbx_seq_one_letter_code
_entity_poly.pdbx_strand_id
1 'polypeptide(L)'
;MADKATKNAIAIHSATTVQLVTKQDVVPLIKLYCTNMWQINWDFVCTQLHEIKQNVLIWPHPTNLPRKFEVILTRLRIGHTQITHSHLMSKNDNTMCYNDVIMS
;
A
#
# COMPACT_ATOMS: atom_id res chain seq x y z
N MET A 1 40.68 -7.54 -39.27
CA MET A 1 40.98 -8.76 -38.48
C MET A 1 40.19 -8.80 -37.16
N ALA A 2 39.89 -7.66 -36.53
CA ALA A 2 39.05 -7.58 -35.33
C ALA A 2 37.63 -8.15 -35.53
N ASP A 3 36.91 -7.74 -36.58
CA ASP A 3 35.51 -8.15 -36.81
C ASP A 3 35.33 -9.65 -37.08
N LYS A 4 36.36 -10.31 -37.60
CA LYS A 4 36.35 -11.77 -37.83
C LYS A 4 36.46 -12.53 -36.51
N ALA A 5 37.21 -11.98 -35.55
CA ALA A 5 37.32 -12.53 -34.20
C ALA A 5 36.01 -12.34 -33.41
N THR A 6 35.34 -11.20 -33.57
CA THR A 6 34.05 -10.93 -32.90
C THR A 6 32.96 -11.91 -33.37
N LYS A 7 32.89 -12.18 -34.68
CA LYS A 7 31.91 -13.13 -35.24
C LYS A 7 32.15 -14.58 -34.79
N ASN A 8 33.41 -14.99 -34.67
CA ASN A 8 33.76 -16.34 -34.20
C ASN A 8 33.50 -16.52 -32.69
N ALA A 9 33.66 -15.46 -31.88
CA ALA A 9 33.33 -15.50 -30.45
C ALA A 9 31.82 -15.62 -30.20
N ILE A 10 30.99 -14.95 -31.01
CA ILE A 10 29.52 -15.04 -30.93
C ILE A 10 29.03 -16.46 -31.26
N ALA A 11 29.70 -17.17 -32.16
CA ALA A 11 29.35 -18.55 -32.52
C ALA A 11 29.63 -19.59 -31.41
N ILE A 12 30.56 -19.31 -30.49
CA ILE A 12 30.94 -20.20 -29.38
C ILE A 12 30.10 -19.91 -28.11
N HIS A 13 29.55 -18.71 -27.98
CA HIS A 13 28.79 -18.27 -26.80
C HIS A 13 27.27 -18.55 -26.85
N SER A 14 26.80 -19.31 -27.84
CA SER A 14 25.40 -19.74 -27.95
C SER A 14 24.93 -20.72 -26.86
N ALA A 15 25.78 -21.07 -25.90
CA ALA A 15 25.43 -21.95 -24.77
C ALA A 15 25.68 -21.32 -23.38
N THR A 16 25.73 -20.00 -23.27
CA THR A 16 25.44 -19.36 -21.98
C THR A 16 24.59 -18.15 -22.23
N THR A 17 23.31 -18.40 -22.50
CA THR A 17 22.25 -17.46 -22.13
C THR A 17 22.31 -17.33 -20.61
N VAL A 18 23.31 -16.60 -20.10
CA VAL A 18 23.21 -15.96 -18.80
C VAL A 18 21.98 -15.11 -18.99
N GLN A 19 20.88 -15.53 -18.40
CA GLN A 19 19.72 -14.69 -18.17
C GLN A 19 20.29 -13.46 -17.46
N LEU A 20 20.66 -12.45 -18.24
CA LEU A 20 21.18 -11.19 -17.75
C LEU A 20 19.95 -10.46 -17.25
N VAL A 21 19.38 -10.98 -16.15
CA VAL A 21 18.27 -10.34 -15.46
C VAL A 21 18.86 -9.03 -14.98
N THR A 22 18.49 -7.95 -15.67
CA THR A 22 19.09 -6.66 -15.39
C THR A 22 18.57 -6.20 -14.04
N LYS A 23 19.32 -5.35 -13.33
CA LYS A 23 18.84 -4.77 -12.06
C LYS A 23 17.47 -4.10 -12.22
N GLN A 24 17.17 -3.60 -13.42
CA GLN A 24 15.89 -2.99 -13.78
C GLN A 24 14.73 -4.00 -13.74
N ASP A 25 15.00 -5.28 -14.01
CA ASP A 25 14.00 -6.34 -13.96
C ASP A 25 13.80 -6.87 -12.53
N VAL A 26 14.87 -6.94 -11.74
CA VAL A 26 14.82 -7.50 -10.37
C VAL A 26 14.14 -6.56 -9.38
N VAL A 27 14.40 -5.25 -9.45
CA VAL A 27 13.91 -4.28 -8.46
C VAL A 27 12.36 -4.23 -8.41
N PRO A 28 11.64 -4.16 -9.54
CA PRO A 28 10.18 -4.24 -9.53
C PRO A 28 9.65 -5.55 -8.96
N LEU A 29 10.30 -6.68 -9.25
CA LEU A 29 9.91 -7.99 -8.74
C LEU A 29 10.04 -8.06 -7.21
N ILE A 30 11.14 -7.56 -6.65
CA ILE A 30 11.33 -7.49 -5.20
C ILE A 30 10.25 -6.59 -4.58
N LYS A 31 9.98 -5.41 -5.15
CA LYS A 31 8.94 -4.50 -4.65
C LYS A 31 7.56 -5.16 -4.67
N LEU A 32 7.24 -5.87 -5.75
CA LEU A 32 5.99 -6.61 -5.89
C LEU A 32 5.88 -7.70 -4.82
N TYR A 33 6.94 -8.51 -4.65
CA TYR A 33 7.00 -9.54 -3.64
C TYR A 33 6.78 -8.97 -2.22
N CYS A 34 7.51 -7.92 -1.85
CA CYS A 34 7.34 -7.26 -0.56
C CYS A 34 5.92 -6.73 -0.39
N THR A 35 5.36 -6.06 -1.41
CA THR A 35 4.00 -5.50 -1.36
C THR A 35 2.96 -6.59 -1.16
N ASN A 36 3.11 -7.73 -1.84
CA ASN A 36 2.21 -8.87 -1.69
C ASN A 36 2.28 -9.47 -0.28
N MET A 37 3.48 -9.61 0.29
CA MET A 37 3.63 -10.08 1.67
C MET A 37 2.96 -9.14 2.67
N TRP A 38 3.13 -7.82 2.48
CA TRP A 38 2.43 -6.82 3.30
C TRP A 38 0.91 -6.90 3.13
N GLN A 39 0.43 -7.12 1.90
CA GLN A 39 -0.99 -7.26 1.61
C GLN A 39 -1.59 -8.49 2.30
N ILE A 40 -0.93 -9.65 2.22
CA ILE A 40 -1.37 -10.88 2.90
C ILE A 40 -1.49 -10.64 4.41
N ASN A 41 -0.48 -10.01 5.02
CA ASN A 41 -0.52 -9.69 6.44
C ASN A 41 -1.64 -8.68 6.77
N TRP A 42 -1.89 -7.73 5.87
CA TRP A 42 -2.93 -6.73 6.05
C TRP A 42 -4.33 -7.34 5.98
N ASP A 43 -4.58 -8.22 5.01
CA ASP A 43 -5.85 -8.92 4.80
C ASP A 43 -6.19 -9.85 5.98
N PHE A 44 -5.17 -10.34 6.70
CA PHE A 44 -5.37 -11.18 7.88
C PHE A 44 -5.84 -10.37 9.11
N VAL A 45 -5.66 -9.04 9.11
CA VAL A 45 -5.96 -8.19 10.26
C VAL A 45 -7.33 -7.53 10.12
N CYS A 46 -8.30 -7.95 10.92
CA CYS A 46 -9.61 -7.31 11.03
C CYS A 46 -9.55 -6.05 11.91
N THR A 47 -9.11 -4.92 11.34
CA THR A 47 -9.17 -3.60 12.00
C THR A 47 -10.21 -2.70 11.34
N GLN A 48 -10.73 -1.70 12.08
CA GLN A 48 -11.57 -0.63 11.51
C GLN A 48 -10.88 0.09 10.34
N LEU A 49 -9.54 0.16 10.36
CA LEU A 49 -8.76 0.72 9.27
C LEU A 49 -8.81 -0.15 8.00
N HIS A 50 -8.88 -1.47 8.14
CA HIS A 50 -8.99 -2.41 7.02
C HIS A 50 -10.31 -2.22 6.25
N GLU A 51 -11.42 -1.93 6.94
CA GLU A 51 -12.71 -1.61 6.29
C GLU A 51 -12.61 -0.38 5.37
N ILE A 52 -11.82 0.61 5.79
CA ILE A 52 -11.65 1.88 5.09
C ILE A 52 -10.56 1.78 4.02
N LYS A 53 -9.57 0.91 4.23
CA LYS A 53 -8.40 0.73 3.37
C LYS A 53 -8.04 -0.74 3.27
N GLN A 54 -8.50 -1.38 2.21
CA GLN A 54 -8.30 -2.81 1.99
C GLN A 54 -6.94 -3.16 1.36
N ASN A 55 -6.22 -2.20 0.77
CA ASN A 55 -4.91 -2.46 0.19
C ASN A 55 -3.78 -1.83 1.00
N VAL A 56 -2.53 -2.19 0.73
CA VAL A 56 -1.32 -1.57 1.34
C VAL A 56 -0.71 -0.47 0.49
N LEU A 57 -1.32 -0.16 -0.67
CA LEU A 57 -0.81 0.84 -1.60
C LEU A 57 -0.85 2.25 -0.98
N ILE A 58 0.01 3.13 -1.47
CA ILE A 58 0.00 4.53 -1.02
C ILE A 58 -1.36 5.14 -1.38
N TRP A 59 -1.94 5.90 -0.46
CA TRP A 59 -3.15 6.67 -0.76
C TRP A 59 -2.90 7.59 -1.96
N PRO A 60 -3.87 7.75 -2.86
CA PRO A 60 -3.76 8.71 -3.95
C PRO A 60 -3.77 10.12 -3.35
N HIS A 61 -2.58 10.63 -3.02
CA HIS A 61 -2.35 12.00 -2.62
C HIS A 61 -1.73 12.76 -3.80
N PRO A 62 -2.00 14.06 -3.93
CA PRO A 62 -1.24 14.89 -4.86
C PRO A 62 0.24 14.81 -4.49
N THR A 63 1.11 14.75 -5.50
CA THR A 63 2.55 14.42 -5.41
C THR A 63 3.37 15.36 -4.51
N ASN A 64 2.76 16.44 -3.99
CA ASN A 64 3.39 17.45 -3.14
C ASN A 64 2.59 17.76 -1.86
N LEU A 65 1.77 16.82 -1.37
CA LEU A 65 1.02 17.05 -0.15
C LEU A 65 1.96 17.04 1.07
N PRO A 66 2.05 18.13 1.86
CA PRO A 66 2.91 18.14 3.05
C PRO A 66 2.47 17.06 4.04
N ARG A 67 3.43 16.43 4.71
CA ARG A 67 3.20 15.34 5.67
C ARG A 67 2.09 15.63 6.70
N LYS A 68 2.01 16.89 7.17
CA LYS A 68 0.95 17.34 8.10
C LYS A 68 -0.46 17.12 7.55
N PHE A 69 -0.68 17.36 6.26
CA PHE A 69 -1.99 17.22 5.63
C PHE A 69 -2.33 15.75 5.38
N GLU A 70 -1.36 14.91 5.05
CA GLU A 70 -1.57 13.46 4.94
C GLU A 70 -2.07 12.86 6.27
N VAL A 71 -1.47 13.30 7.38
CA VAL A 71 -1.86 12.87 8.73
C VAL A 71 -3.28 13.31 9.06
N ILE A 72 -3.63 14.56 8.75
CA ILE A 72 -4.99 15.09 8.95
C ILE A 72 -6.00 14.27 8.14
N LEU A 73 -5.75 14.08 6.83
CA LEU A 73 -6.65 13.31 5.97
C LEU A 73 -6.82 11.86 6.43
N THR A 74 -5.74 11.23 6.90
CA THR A 74 -5.80 9.86 7.42
C THR A 74 -6.65 9.78 8.69
N ARG A 75 -6.49 10.73 9.63
CA ARG A 75 -7.33 10.80 10.85
C ARG A 75 -8.80 11.04 10.53
N LEU A 76 -9.07 11.92 9.56
CA LEU A 76 -10.43 12.19 9.08
C LEU A 76 -11.05 10.94 8.46
N ARG A 77 -10.32 10.24 7.57
CA ARG A 77 -10.79 9.01 6.90
C ARG A 77 -11.11 7.89 7.88
N ILE A 78 -10.32 7.70 8.94
CA ILE A 78 -10.56 6.68 9.97
C ILE A 78 -11.79 7.01 10.82
N GLY A 79 -12.32 8.24 10.72
CA GLY A 79 -13.38 8.68 11.61
C GLY A 79 -12.84 8.93 13.02
N HIS A 80 -11.54 9.21 13.21
CA HIS A 80 -11.03 9.77 14.46
C HIS A 80 -11.32 11.27 14.53
N THR A 81 -12.57 11.64 14.28
CA THR A 81 -13.07 12.99 14.46
C THR A 81 -13.77 13.09 15.81
N GLN A 82 -13.77 14.28 16.41
CA GLN A 82 -14.40 14.50 17.71
C GLN A 82 -15.87 14.06 17.71
N ILE A 83 -16.57 14.10 16.58
CA ILE A 83 -17.99 13.75 16.48
C ILE A 83 -18.23 12.24 16.71
N THR A 84 -17.43 11.38 16.08
CA THR A 84 -17.56 9.92 16.16
C THR A 84 -16.91 9.30 17.40
N HIS A 85 -15.94 9.98 18.01
CA HIS A 85 -15.25 9.53 19.24
C HIS A 85 -15.50 10.40 20.48
N SER A 86 -16.40 11.39 20.41
CA SER A 86 -16.77 12.27 21.55
C SER A 86 -17.05 11.45 22.80
N HIS A 87 -17.77 10.36 22.61
CA HIS A 87 -18.16 9.44 23.66
C HIS A 87 -16.96 8.81 24.40
N LEU A 88 -15.96 8.31 23.66
CA LEU A 88 -14.73 7.74 24.23
C LEU A 88 -13.82 8.79 24.88
N MET A 89 -13.79 10.02 24.35
CA MET A 89 -12.97 11.10 24.90
C MET A 89 -13.58 11.75 26.15
N SER A 90 -14.90 11.68 26.30
CA SER A 90 -15.65 12.30 27.40
C SER A 90 -15.67 11.47 28.68
N LYS A 91 -15.40 10.15 28.64
CA LYS A 91 -15.50 9.23 29.80
C LYS A 91 -16.86 9.21 30.51
N ASN A 92 -17.87 9.91 30.01
CA ASN A 92 -19.25 9.72 30.43
C ASN A 92 -19.75 8.39 29.88
N ASP A 93 -20.56 7.66 30.65
CA ASP A 93 -21.17 6.39 30.25
C ASP A 93 -21.96 6.52 28.94
N ASN A 94 -21.94 5.45 28.13
CA ASN A 94 -22.66 5.31 26.86
C ASN A 94 -24.06 5.90 26.99
N THR A 95 -24.26 7.12 26.48
CA THR A 95 -25.61 7.61 26.18
C THR A 95 -26.04 6.82 24.97
N MET A 96 -26.70 5.69 25.22
CA MET A 96 -27.49 4.94 24.27
C MET A 96 -28.13 5.92 23.28
N CYS A 97 -27.80 5.82 22.00
CA CYS A 97 -28.56 6.49 20.96
C CYS A 97 -29.97 5.88 20.98
N TYR A 98 -30.91 6.56 21.64
CA TYR A 98 -32.34 6.35 21.43
C TYR A 98 -32.64 6.83 20.01
N ASN A 99 -32.61 5.91 19.06
CA ASN A 99 -33.32 6.10 17.79
C ASN A 99 -34.81 5.95 18.08
N ASP A 100 -35.46 7.02 18.51
CA ASP A 100 -36.92 7.14 18.51
C ASP A 100 -37.33 8.46 17.85
N VAL A 101 -37.68 8.37 16.56
CA VAL A 101 -38.86 9.03 15.96
C VAL A 101 -39.36 8.03 14.91
N ILE A 102 -40.20 7.06 15.31
CA ILE A 102 -41.67 7.08 15.21
C ILE A 102 -42.16 7.42 13.79
N MET A 103 -42.86 6.43 13.22
CA MET A 103 -43.74 6.49 12.05
C MET A 103 -44.44 7.85 11.84
N SER A 104 -44.48 8.31 10.60
CA SER A 104 -45.60 9.09 10.06
C SER A 104 -46.20 8.35 8.87
#